data_AF-N6TAU7-F1
#
_entry.id   AF-N6TAU7-F1
#
_cell.length_a   1.000
_cell.length_b   1.000
_cell.length_c   1.000
_cell.angle_alpha   90.00
_cell.angle_beta   90.00
_cell.angle_gamma   90.00
#
_symmetry.space_group_name_H-M   'P 1'
#
loop_
_entity.id
_entity.type
_entity.pdbx_description
1 polymer ?
#
loop_
_entity_poly.entity_id
_entity_poly.type
_entity_poly.pdbx_seq_one_letter_code
_entity_poly.pdbx_strand_id
1 'polypeptide(L)'
;MPMGMPDNPVHIVSRDNHSLISAHYRMDSQPLIQSLHEVVVGQRYLYLVFPKAHGDLHSYVRQRKRLRESEARRLFRQIAETVRLCHENGIVLRDLKLRKFVFANPE
;
A
#
# COMPACT_ATOMS: atom_id res chain seq x y z
N MET A 1 8.08 -16.91 -32.39
CA MET A 1 7.96 -16.30 -31.05
C MET A 1 6.89 -15.22 -31.13
N PRO A 2 5.71 -15.49 -30.55
CA PRO A 2 5.19 -14.57 -29.54
C PRO A 2 4.78 -15.37 -28.29
N MET A 3 5.30 -14.98 -27.12
CA MET A 3 4.74 -15.40 -25.84
C MET A 3 3.43 -14.62 -25.67
N GLY A 4 2.32 -15.23 -26.05
CA GLY A 4 1.00 -14.74 -25.66
C GLY A 4 0.93 -14.74 -24.14
N MET A 5 0.77 -13.57 -23.55
CA MET A 5 0.33 -13.47 -22.16
C MET A 5 -1.06 -14.13 -22.12
N PRO A 6 -1.29 -15.16 -21.28
CA PRO A 6 -2.61 -15.75 -21.20
C PRO A 6 -3.57 -14.67 -20.69
N ASP A 7 -4.73 -14.55 -21.34
CA ASP A 7 -5.90 -13.87 -20.80
C ASP A 7 -6.09 -14.38 -19.37
N ASN A 8 -5.72 -13.57 -18.37
CA ASN A 8 -5.71 -14.04 -16.99
C ASN A 8 -7.15 -13.97 -16.50
N PRO A 9 -7.84 -15.10 -16.28
CA PRO A 9 -9.13 -15.04 -15.62
C PRO A 9 -8.87 -14.49 -14.23
N VAL A 10 -9.65 -13.48 -13.83
CA VAL A 10 -9.75 -13.07 -12.43
C VAL A 10 -10.08 -14.32 -11.64
N HIS A 11 -9.07 -14.91 -11.00
CA HIS A 11 -9.28 -16.08 -10.16
C HIS A 11 -10.10 -15.61 -8.97
N ILE A 12 -11.38 -15.96 -8.99
CA ILE A 12 -12.33 -15.74 -7.90
C ILE A 12 -11.65 -16.21 -6.62
N VAL A 13 -11.37 -15.24 -5.74
CA VAL A 13 -10.79 -15.46 -4.42
C VAL A 13 -11.59 -16.57 -3.76
N SER A 14 -10.94 -17.68 -3.38
CA SER A 14 -11.57 -18.71 -2.54
C SER A 14 -12.26 -18.02 -1.37
N ARG A 15 -13.52 -18.41 -1.08
CA ARG A 15 -14.40 -17.77 -0.09
C ARG A 15 -13.74 -17.53 1.28
N ASP A 16 -12.70 -18.30 1.60
CA ASP A 16 -12.04 -18.29 2.91
C ASP A 16 -11.05 -17.12 3.11
N ASN A 17 -10.53 -16.51 2.03
CA ASN A 17 -9.47 -15.48 2.13
C ASN A 17 -9.98 -14.03 2.06
N HIS A 18 -11.28 -13.81 1.85
CA HIS A 18 -11.84 -12.47 1.67
C HIS A 18 -11.59 -11.56 2.88
N SER A 19 -11.53 -12.12 4.09
CA SER A 19 -11.29 -11.35 5.32
C SER A 19 -9.89 -10.72 5.36
N LEU A 20 -8.86 -11.42 4.91
CA LEU A 20 -7.45 -10.99 4.96
C LEU A 20 -7.18 -9.79 4.05
N ILE A 21 -7.86 -9.73 2.90
CA ILE A 21 -7.69 -8.67 1.90
C ILE A 21 -8.82 -7.63 1.91
N SER A 22 -9.83 -7.81 2.77
CA SER A 22 -10.98 -6.90 2.90
C SER A 22 -10.58 -5.45 3.15
N ALA A 23 -9.50 -5.21 3.89
CA ALA A 23 -8.99 -3.87 4.15
C ALA A 23 -8.43 -3.22 2.88
N HIS A 24 -7.76 -3.99 2.02
CA HIS A 24 -7.23 -3.50 0.75
C HIS A 24 -8.35 -3.12 -0.22
N TYR A 25 -9.39 -3.95 -0.34
CA TYR A 25 -10.54 -3.62 -1.20
C TYR A 25 -11.35 -2.43 -0.70
N ARG A 26 -11.52 -2.28 0.63
CA ARG A 26 -12.19 -1.10 1.20
C ARG A 26 -11.45 0.21 0.96
N MET A 27 -10.12 0.15 0.82
CA MET A 27 -9.28 1.32 0.60
C MET A 27 -8.87 1.48 -0.87
N ASP A 28 -9.43 0.68 -1.79
CA ASP A 28 -9.07 0.81 -3.18
C ASP A 28 -9.50 2.17 -3.74
N SER A 29 -8.73 2.67 -4.71
CA SER A 29 -8.89 4.01 -5.31
C SER A 29 -8.77 5.21 -4.34
N GLN A 30 -8.30 5.01 -3.10
CA GLN A 30 -8.04 6.12 -2.17
C GLN A 30 -6.69 6.81 -2.48
N PRO A 31 -6.62 8.15 -2.57
CA PRO A 31 -5.47 8.88 -3.14
C PRO A 31 -4.16 8.77 -2.35
N LEU A 32 -4.20 8.34 -1.09
CA LEU A 32 -3.03 8.18 -0.22
C LEU A 32 -2.79 6.73 0.23
N ILE A 33 -3.51 5.78 -0.36
CA ILE A 33 -3.31 4.35 -0.15
C ILE A 33 -2.90 3.73 -1.47
N GLN A 34 -1.88 2.89 -1.41
CA GLN A 34 -1.43 2.18 -2.58
C GLN A 34 -2.46 1.10 -2.97
N SER A 35 -3.03 1.23 -4.17
CA SER A 35 -3.95 0.24 -4.72
C SER A 35 -3.26 -1.11 -4.90
N LEU A 36 -4.03 -2.15 -4.59
CA LEU A 36 -3.67 -3.54 -4.83
C LEU A 36 -3.85 -3.82 -6.33
N HIS A 37 -2.77 -4.08 -7.04
CA HIS A 37 -2.81 -4.29 -8.49
C HIS A 37 -3.34 -5.68 -8.84
N GLU A 38 -2.86 -6.70 -8.16
CA GLU A 38 -3.25 -8.09 -8.42
C GLU A 38 -3.14 -8.95 -7.15
N VAL A 39 -4.00 -9.96 -7.05
CA VAL A 39 -3.93 -11.00 -6.03
C VAL A 39 -3.74 -12.35 -6.72
N VAL A 40 -2.62 -13.02 -6.44
CA VAL A 40 -2.34 -14.36 -6.96
C VAL A 40 -2.53 -15.36 -5.84
N VAL A 41 -3.42 -16.33 -6.05
CA VAL A 41 -3.75 -17.37 -5.08
C VAL A 41 -2.99 -18.65 -5.44
N GLY A 42 -2.02 -19.03 -4.62
CA GLY A 42 -1.36 -20.34 -4.69
C GLY A 42 -2.00 -21.36 -3.74
N GLN A 43 -1.53 -22.61 -3.81
CA GLN A 43 -2.04 -23.67 -2.92
C GLN A 43 -1.78 -23.42 -1.42
N ARG A 44 -0.71 -22.68 -1.09
CA ARG A 44 -0.29 -22.42 0.30
C ARG A 44 -0.08 -20.94 0.64
N TYR A 45 0.00 -20.08 -0.38
CA TYR A 45 0.38 -18.68 -0.21
C TYR A 45 -0.58 -17.78 -0.99
N LEU A 46 -0.82 -16.60 -0.43
CA LEU A 46 -1.47 -15.50 -1.09
C LEU A 46 -0.42 -14.44 -1.42
N TYR A 47 -0.31 -14.06 -2.69
CA TYR A 47 0.61 -13.03 -3.13
C TYR A 47 -0.17 -11.76 -3.46
N LEU A 48 0.21 -10.65 -2.83
CA LEU A 48 -0.35 -9.33 -3.06
C LEU A 48 0.64 -8.52 -3.90
N VAL A 49 0.23 -8.15 -5.11
CA VAL A 49 1.07 -7.40 -6.05
C VAL A 49 0.69 -5.93 -5.96
N PHE A 50 1.70 -5.08 -5.78
CA PHE A 50 1.53 -3.64 -5.69
C PHE A 50 2.45 -2.91 -6.68
N PRO A 51 2.14 -1.66 -7.06
CA PRO A 51 3.07 -0.82 -7.82
C PRO A 51 4.44 -0.69 -7.16
N LYS A 52 5.47 -0.39 -7.95
CA LYS A 52 6.81 -0.16 -7.43
C LYS A 52 6.83 1.07 -6.51
N ALA A 53 7.41 0.91 -5.32
CA ALA A 53 7.71 2.01 -4.42
C ALA A 53 9.13 2.55 -4.63
N HIS A 54 9.35 3.82 -4.30
CA HIS A 54 10.62 4.53 -4.44
C HIS A 54 11.34 4.75 -3.09
N GLY A 55 11.22 3.76 -2.19
CA GLY A 55 11.79 3.78 -0.84
C GLY A 55 10.75 4.12 0.23
N ASP A 56 11.18 4.01 1.49
CA ASP A 56 10.33 4.23 2.67
C ASP A 56 10.76 5.45 3.49
N LEU A 57 9.80 6.01 4.23
CA LEU A 57 10.03 7.22 5.02
C LEU A 57 11.02 7.02 6.17
N HIS A 58 11.15 5.82 6.72
CA HIS A 58 12.15 5.55 7.75
C HIS A 58 13.57 5.63 7.19
N SER A 59 13.81 4.99 6.04
CA SER A 59 15.09 5.08 5.32
C SER A 59 15.40 6.52 4.90
N TYR A 60 14.39 7.24 4.42
CA TYR A 60 14.49 8.65 4.05
C TYR A 60 14.94 9.56 5.20
N VAL A 61 14.30 9.43 6.37
CA VAL A 61 14.66 10.19 7.58
C VAL A 61 16.05 9.78 8.08
N ARG A 62 16.37 8.49 8.08
CA ARG A 62 17.67 7.98 8.53
C ARG A 62 18.83 8.55 7.72
N GLN A 63 18.69 8.62 6.39
CA GLN A 63 19.73 9.18 5.51
C GLN A 63 19.94 10.67 5.75
N ARG A 64 18.87 11.44 6.02
CA ARG A 64 18.93 12.89 6.25
C ARG A 64 19.27 13.28 7.69
N LYS A 65 19.22 12.33 8.64
CA LYS A 65 19.32 12.50 10.10
C LYS A 65 18.18 13.32 10.72
N ARG A 66 17.74 14.39 10.06
CA ARG A 66 16.63 15.26 10.45
C ARG A 66 16.01 15.92 9.21
N LEU A 67 14.72 16.21 9.27
CA LEU A 67 14.01 16.92 8.21
C LEU A 67 13.82 18.39 8.57
N ARG A 68 13.74 19.26 7.57
CA ARG A 68 13.31 20.66 7.80
C ARG A 68 11.83 20.67 8.16
N GLU A 69 11.40 21.64 8.96
CA GLU A 69 10.02 21.69 9.45
C GLU A 69 8.99 21.76 8.32
N SER A 70 9.27 22.52 7.26
CA SER A 70 8.38 22.64 6.08
C SER A 70 8.15 21.29 5.40
N GLU A 71 9.19 20.48 5.26
CA GLU A 71 9.14 19.14 4.68
C GLU A 71 8.46 18.15 5.64
N ALA A 72 8.84 18.16 6.91
CA ALA A 72 8.24 17.32 7.94
C ALA A 72 6.73 17.56 8.03
N ARG A 73 6.30 18.83 8.01
CA ARG A 73 4.88 19.22 8.02
C ARG A 73 4.13 18.68 6.80
N ARG A 74 4.74 18.76 5.60
CA ARG A 74 4.12 18.24 4.37
C ARG A 74 3.92 16.72 4.44
N LEU A 75 4.94 15.98 4.84
CA LEU A 75 4.88 14.51 4.95
C LEU A 75 3.94 14.07 6.06
N PHE A 76 4.02 14.73 7.23
CA PHE A 76 3.14 14.42 8.36
C PHE A 76 1.68 14.68 8.04
N ARG A 77 1.35 15.75 7.30
CA ARG A 77 -0.01 16.01 6.83
C ARG A 77 -0.55 14.85 5.97
N GLN A 78 0.26 14.33 5.05
CA GLN A 78 -0.12 13.16 4.25
C GLN A 78 -0.35 11.93 5.13
N ILE A 79 0.54 11.66 6.09
CA ILE A 79 0.38 10.56 7.05
C ILE A 79 -0.92 10.70 7.85
N ALA A 80 -1.19 11.88 8.40
CA ALA A 80 -2.39 12.15 9.19
C ALA A 80 -3.66 11.99 8.34
N GLU A 81 -3.63 12.44 7.08
CA GLU A 81 -4.73 12.27 6.15
C GLU A 81 -4.96 10.81 5.76
N THR A 82 -3.89 10.03 5.54
CA THR A 82 -3.97 8.57 5.36
C THR A 82 -4.64 7.90 6.54
N VAL A 83 -4.26 8.25 7.78
CA VAL A 83 -4.86 7.69 9.00
C VAL A 83 -6.33 8.07 9.11
N ARG A 84 -6.69 9.33 8.82
CA ARG A 84 -8.08 9.80 8.77
C ARG A 84 -8.90 8.97 7.78
N LEU A 85 -8.44 8.80 6.55
CA LEU A 85 -9.12 8.02 5.52
C LEU A 85 -9.32 6.56 5.96
N CYS A 86 -8.31 5.93 6.56
CA CYS A 86 -8.46 4.57 7.11
C CYS A 86 -9.56 4.51 8.18
N HIS A 87 -9.57 5.47 9.12
CA HIS A 87 -10.57 5.51 10.18
C HIS A 87 -11.98 5.76 9.64
N GLU A 88 -12.14 6.66 8.66
CA GLU A 88 -13.41 6.91 7.97
C GLU A 88 -13.96 5.66 7.26
N ASN A 89 -13.08 4.73 6.85
CA ASN A 89 -13.44 3.46 6.23
C ASN A 89 -13.46 2.26 7.22
N GLY A 90 -13.44 2.54 8.52
CA GLY A 90 -13.54 1.51 9.57
C GLY A 90 -12.31 0.60 9.66
N ILE A 91 -11.12 1.14 9.36
CA ILE A 91 -9.84 0.41 9.40
C ILE A 91 -8.91 1.07 10.42
N VAL A 92 -8.47 0.27 11.40
CA VAL A 92 -7.42 0.67 12.35
C VAL A 92 -6.09 0.07 11.88
N LEU A 93 -5.10 0.91 11.60
CA LEU A 93 -3.80 0.48 11.05
C LEU A 93 -2.98 -0.40 12.01
N ARG A 94 -3.15 -0.21 13.33
CA ARG A 94 -2.50 -0.93 14.46
C ARG A 94 -0.96 -0.85 14.55
N ASP A 95 -0.24 -0.78 13.44
CA ASP A 95 1.22 -0.73 13.36
C ASP A 95 1.67 0.54 12.61
N LEU A 96 1.43 1.70 13.24
CA LEU A 96 1.75 2.99 12.65
C LEU A 96 3.22 3.35 12.87
N LYS A 97 4.04 3.16 11.83
CA LYS A 97 5.47 3.48 11.86
C LYS A 97 5.95 3.97 10.50
N LEU A 98 7.05 4.73 10.50
CA LEU A 98 7.60 5.36 9.29
C LEU A 98 7.88 4.37 8.15
N ARG A 99 8.27 3.12 8.44
CA ARG A 99 8.51 2.08 7.41
C ARG A 99 7.26 1.68 6.62
N LYS A 100 6.06 2.03 7.09
CA LYS A 100 4.79 1.71 6.41
C LYS A 100 4.40 2.76 5.36
N PHE A 101 5.13 3.88 5.29
CA PHE A 101 4.90 4.95 4.34
C PHE A 101 5.99 4.92 3.28
N VAL A 102 5.58 4.83 2.02
CA VAL A 102 6.47 4.71 0.87
C VAL A 102 6.24 5.86 -0.10
N PHE A 103 7.27 6.20 -0.86
CA PHE A 103 7.17 7.22 -1.90
C PHE A 103 6.65 6.61 -3.19
N ALA A 104 5.55 7.15 -3.72
CA ALA A 104 4.96 6.74 -4.99
C ALA A 104 5.81 7.15 -6.19
N ASN A 105 6.63 8.19 -6.05
CA ASN A 105 7.49 8.75 -7.08
C ASN A 105 8.95 8.86 -6.57
N PRO A 106 9.94 8.87 -7.48
CA PRO A 106 11.35 9.01 -7.12
C PRO A 106 11.76 10.43 -6.68
N GLU A 107 10.91 11.43 -6.95
CA GLU A 107 11.15 12.85 -6.68
C GLU A 107 10.63 13.30 -5.30
#